data_AF-A0A9E3F8C1-F1
#
_entry.id   AF-A0A9E3F8C1-F1
#
_cell.length_a   1.000
_cell.length_b   1.000
_cell.length_c   1.000
_cell.angle_alpha   90.00
_cell.angle_beta   90.00
_cell.angle_gamma   90.00
#
_symmetry.space_group_name_H-M   'P 1'
#
loop_
_entity.id
_entity.type
_entity.pdbx_description
1 polymer ?
#
loop_
_entity_poly.entity_id
_entity_poly.type
_entity_poly.pdbx_seq_one_letter_code
_entity_poly.pdbx_strand_id
1 'polypeptide(L)'
;MYAVADLDVAADDFASRFDLEMVGSGEHDGVGTANVLLSLGSSYLELMTVTDPASPHPLVRRLQVALSERDQLIGFAIEVDDIKTEAARLGTTPIPMSRQGELPGDWYLTGIERAMAGVLPFFIQWQSGRPGSTSRNRLSLVELIGDLTELTSWIGGPVDGLALGDGEPGLRAYLDDGSRI
;
A
#
# COMPACT_ATOMS: atom_id res chain seq x y z
N MET A 1 2.31 1.74 -0.50
CA MET A 1 1.53 2.90 -0.98
C MET A 1 2.31 4.17 -0.73
N TYR A 2 2.56 4.94 -1.79
CA TYR A 2 3.30 6.18 -1.77
C TYR A 2 2.40 7.29 -2.31
N ALA A 3 2.20 8.34 -1.52
CA ALA A 3 1.43 9.50 -1.93
C ALA A 3 2.29 10.35 -2.88
N VAL A 4 1.74 10.69 -4.05
CA VAL A 4 2.40 11.55 -5.04
C VAL A 4 1.46 12.65 -5.53
N ALA A 5 2.01 13.85 -5.73
CA ALA A 5 1.23 14.98 -6.23
C ALA A 5 0.81 14.77 -7.70
N ASP A 6 1.68 14.14 -8.50
CA ASP A 6 1.47 13.87 -9.92
C ASP A 6 1.94 12.43 -10.23
N LEU A 7 1.02 11.63 -10.78
CA LEU A 7 1.26 10.21 -11.03
C LEU A 7 2.27 9.98 -12.16
N ASP A 8 2.18 10.76 -13.23
CA ASP A 8 3.02 10.55 -14.42
C ASP A 8 4.47 10.94 -14.11
N VAL A 9 4.66 12.10 -13.46
CA VAL A 9 5.99 12.57 -13.05
C VAL A 9 6.64 11.59 -12.06
N ALA A 10 5.87 11.12 -11.07
CA ALA A 10 6.41 10.20 -10.07
C ALA A 10 6.67 8.79 -10.64
N ALA A 11 5.83 8.31 -11.57
CA ALA A 11 6.05 7.04 -12.23
C ALA A 11 7.36 7.04 -13.03
N ASP A 12 7.62 8.10 -13.80
CA ASP A 12 8.85 8.27 -14.56
C ASP A 12 10.09 8.38 -13.65
N ASP A 13 10.00 9.17 -12.56
CA ASP A 13 11.09 9.30 -11.58
C ASP A 13 11.40 7.95 -10.92
N PHE A 14 10.39 7.26 -10.40
CA PHE A 14 10.60 5.99 -9.71
C PHE A 14 11.06 4.88 -10.65
N ALA A 15 10.51 4.79 -11.86
CA ALA A 15 10.94 3.81 -12.86
C ALA A 15 12.42 3.99 -13.20
N SER A 16 12.87 5.23 -13.39
CA SER A 16 14.27 5.53 -13.72
C SER A 16 15.22 5.42 -12.53
N ARG A 17 14.83 5.95 -11.36
CA ARG A 17 15.66 6.00 -10.16
C ARG A 17 15.87 4.64 -9.50
N PHE A 18 14.86 3.80 -9.50
CA PHE A 18 14.87 2.51 -8.79
C PHE A 18 14.90 1.30 -9.73
N ASP A 19 15.00 1.53 -11.04
CA ASP A 19 14.92 0.51 -12.09
C ASP A 19 13.67 -0.37 -11.97
N LEU A 20 12.50 0.28 -11.88
CA LEU A 20 11.21 -0.39 -11.75
C LEU A 20 10.43 -0.34 -13.06
N GLU A 21 9.58 -1.33 -13.28
CA GLU A 21 8.71 -1.43 -14.45
C GLU A 21 7.26 -1.08 -14.08
N MET A 22 6.63 -0.22 -14.88
CA MET A 22 5.19 0.06 -14.75
C MET A 22 4.37 -1.17 -15.16
N VAL A 23 3.50 -1.61 -14.26
CA VAL A 23 2.58 -2.72 -14.46
C VAL A 23 1.25 -2.24 -15.01
N GLY A 24 0.84 -1.03 -14.62
CA GLY A 24 -0.38 -0.39 -15.11
C GLY A 24 -0.88 0.70 -14.19
N SER A 25 -1.94 1.35 -14.62
CA SER A 25 -2.60 2.44 -13.91
C SER A 25 -4.11 2.17 -13.76
N GLY A 26 -4.76 2.93 -12.90
CA GLY A 26 -6.21 2.94 -12.81
C GLY A 26 -6.81 3.86 -11.77
N GLU A 27 -8.13 3.89 -11.74
CA GLU A 27 -8.93 4.66 -10.77
C GLU A 27 -9.78 3.71 -9.91
N HIS A 28 -9.81 3.97 -8.60
CA HIS A 28 -10.55 3.17 -7.64
C HIS A 28 -12.03 3.56 -7.63
N ASP A 29 -12.91 2.59 -7.91
CA ASP A 29 -14.34 2.83 -8.05
C ASP A 29 -14.96 3.33 -6.74
N GLY A 30 -15.51 4.55 -6.77
CA GLY A 30 -16.23 5.14 -5.62
C GLY A 30 -15.34 5.52 -4.43
N VAL A 31 -14.01 5.52 -4.60
CA VAL A 31 -13.04 5.85 -3.53
C VAL A 31 -12.54 7.28 -3.63
N GLY A 32 -12.36 7.80 -4.85
CA GLY A 32 -11.78 9.13 -5.08
C GLY A 32 -10.25 9.15 -5.14
N THR A 33 -9.63 8.06 -5.59
CA THR A 33 -8.18 7.96 -5.75
C THR A 33 -7.82 7.24 -7.05
N ALA A 34 -6.68 7.63 -7.65
CA ALA A 34 -6.07 6.94 -8.78
C ALA A 34 -4.66 6.48 -8.42
N ASN A 35 -4.17 5.48 -9.16
CA ASN A 35 -2.86 4.91 -8.93
C ASN A 35 -2.07 4.62 -10.22
N VAL A 36 -0.75 4.49 -10.02
CA VAL A 36 0.18 3.82 -10.93
C VAL A 36 0.91 2.75 -10.14
N LEU A 37 1.02 1.55 -10.71
CA LEU A 37 1.67 0.41 -10.09
C LEU A 37 3.02 0.14 -10.74
N LEU A 38 4.05 0.04 -9.92
CA LEU A 38 5.40 -0.35 -10.29
C LEU A 38 5.70 -1.74 -9.71
N SER A 39 6.28 -2.61 -10.53
CA SER A 39 6.62 -3.97 -10.14
C SER A 39 7.71 -4.00 -9.05
N LEU A 40 7.52 -4.85 -8.04
CA LEU A 40 8.56 -5.25 -7.07
C LEU A 40 8.74 -6.78 -7.05
N GLY A 41 8.36 -7.44 -8.14
CA GLY A 41 8.41 -8.90 -8.30
C GLY A 41 7.11 -9.55 -7.80
N SER A 42 7.17 -10.20 -6.63
CA SER A 42 5.97 -10.80 -6.02
C SER A 42 5.04 -9.78 -5.37
N SER A 43 5.51 -8.55 -5.16
CA SER A 43 4.76 -7.40 -4.65
C SER A 43 4.83 -6.23 -5.66
N TYR A 44 4.27 -5.08 -5.29
CA TYR A 44 4.27 -3.88 -6.11
C TYR A 44 4.36 -2.63 -5.24
N LEU A 45 4.94 -1.57 -5.81
CA LEU A 45 4.81 -0.22 -5.28
C LEU A 45 3.58 0.43 -5.92
N GLU A 46 2.69 0.94 -5.09
CA GLU A 46 1.53 1.70 -5.53
C GLU A 46 1.76 3.18 -5.28
N LEU A 47 1.93 3.94 -6.35
CA LEU A 47 1.89 5.40 -6.35
C LEU A 47 0.44 5.84 -6.40
N MET A 48 0.02 6.78 -5.55
CA MET A 48 -1.39 7.16 -5.43
C MET A 48 -1.57 8.66 -5.33
N THR A 49 -2.67 9.14 -5.90
CA THR A 49 -3.14 10.52 -5.73
C THR A 49 -4.66 10.58 -5.54
N VAL A 50 -5.16 11.78 -5.21
CA VAL A 50 -6.58 12.04 -4.97
C VAL A 50 -7.24 12.52 -6.26
N THR A 51 -8.34 11.88 -6.67
CA THR A 51 -9.19 12.33 -7.80
C THR A 51 -10.47 13.01 -7.33
N ASP A 52 -11.00 12.63 -6.16
CA ASP A 52 -12.13 13.30 -5.51
C ASP A 52 -11.80 13.71 -4.07
N PRO A 53 -11.41 14.99 -3.85
CA PRO A 53 -11.11 15.53 -2.52
C PRO A 53 -12.29 15.53 -1.54
N ALA A 54 -13.53 15.38 -2.02
CA ALA A 54 -14.73 15.38 -1.18
C ALA A 54 -15.10 13.97 -0.68
N SER A 55 -14.44 12.93 -1.20
CA SER A 55 -14.69 11.55 -0.78
C SER A 55 -14.41 11.38 0.72
N PRO A 56 -15.32 10.71 1.46
CA PRO A 56 -15.13 10.45 2.89
C PRO A 56 -14.16 9.29 3.17
N HIS A 57 -13.61 8.65 2.14
CA HIS A 57 -12.80 7.44 2.29
C HIS A 57 -11.49 7.72 3.07
N PRO A 58 -11.06 6.86 4.01
CA PRO A 58 -9.85 7.08 4.80
C PRO A 58 -8.57 7.27 3.98
N LEU A 59 -8.45 6.59 2.82
CA LEU A 59 -7.34 6.79 1.89
C LEU A 59 -7.23 8.25 1.42
N VAL A 60 -8.36 8.89 1.06
CA VAL A 60 -8.36 10.28 0.57
C VAL A 60 -7.88 11.23 1.66
N ARG A 61 -8.38 11.06 2.90
CA ARG A 61 -7.90 11.84 4.06
C ARG A 61 -6.40 11.66 4.28
N ARG A 62 -5.90 10.42 4.25
CA ARG A 62 -4.47 10.13 4.46
C ARG A 62 -3.60 10.73 3.35
N LEU A 63 -4.02 10.62 2.10
CA LEU A 63 -3.34 11.21 0.95
C LEU A 63 -3.29 12.74 1.05
N GLN A 64 -4.41 13.40 1.37
CA GLN A 64 -4.45 14.85 1.54
C GLN A 64 -3.49 15.35 2.62
N VAL A 65 -3.45 14.67 3.78
CA VAL A 65 -2.49 15.00 4.85
C VAL A 65 -1.06 14.84 4.36
N ALA A 66 -0.74 13.71 3.72
CA ALA A 66 0.61 13.44 3.23
C ALA A 66 1.06 14.47 2.19
N LEU A 67 0.22 14.73 1.18
CA LEU A 67 0.51 15.65 0.08
C LEU A 67 0.52 17.12 0.50
N SER A 68 -0.07 17.47 1.64
CA SER A 68 0.08 18.81 2.21
C SER A 68 1.51 19.10 2.70
N GLU A 69 2.30 18.06 2.92
CA GLU A 69 3.71 18.17 3.31
C GLU A 69 4.66 17.91 2.13
N ARG A 70 4.53 16.74 1.50
CA ARG A 70 5.39 16.23 0.41
C ARG A 70 4.91 14.85 -0.06
N ASP A 71 5.43 14.42 -1.20
CA ASP A 71 5.36 13.02 -1.62
C ASP A 71 6.07 12.12 -0.59
N GLN A 72 5.41 11.05 -0.17
CA GLN A 72 5.93 10.17 0.90
C GLN A 72 5.22 8.82 0.96
N LEU A 73 5.90 7.84 1.56
CA LEU A 73 5.32 6.54 1.89
C LEU A 73 4.23 6.72 2.97
N ILE A 74 3.02 6.23 2.71
CA ILE A 74 1.86 6.44 3.58
C ILE A 74 1.33 5.17 4.26
N GLY A 75 1.75 3.99 3.79
CA GLY A 75 1.31 2.70 4.32
C GLY A 75 1.61 1.55 3.38
N PHE A 76 1.24 0.34 3.81
CA PHE A 76 1.38 -0.89 3.02
C PHE A 76 0.25 -1.86 3.36
N ALA A 77 0.04 -2.84 2.48
CA ALA A 77 -0.93 -3.90 2.65
C ALA A 77 -0.21 -5.25 2.80
N ILE A 78 -0.77 -6.14 3.62
CA ILE A 78 -0.38 -7.54 3.68
C ILE A 78 -1.43 -8.37 2.94
N GLU A 79 -0.99 -9.12 1.93
CA GLU A 79 -1.88 -10.04 1.23
C GLU A 79 -2.17 -11.28 2.09
N VAL A 80 -3.43 -11.71 2.11
CA VAL A 80 -3.90 -12.85 2.88
C VAL A 80 -4.80 -13.76 2.07
N ASP A 81 -4.80 -15.04 2.41
CA ASP A 81 -5.63 -16.06 1.75
C ASP A 81 -7.11 -15.96 2.15
N ASP A 82 -7.40 -15.56 3.39
CA ASP A 82 -8.75 -15.44 3.95
C ASP A 82 -8.97 -14.12 4.71
N ILE A 83 -9.50 -13.13 3.99
CA ILE A 83 -9.82 -11.81 4.53
C ILE A 83 -10.85 -11.86 5.66
N LYS A 84 -11.69 -12.90 5.72
CA LYS A 84 -12.72 -13.01 6.76
C LYS A 84 -12.12 -13.42 8.09
N THR A 85 -11.10 -14.29 8.07
CA THR A 85 -10.32 -14.63 9.26
C THR A 85 -9.66 -13.38 9.85
N GLU A 86 -8.99 -12.57 9.02
CA GLU A 86 -8.37 -11.33 9.49
C GLU A 86 -9.40 -10.31 9.97
N ALA A 87 -10.50 -10.14 9.24
CA ALA A 87 -11.55 -9.22 9.65
C ALA A 87 -12.17 -9.62 11.00
N ALA A 88 -12.40 -10.92 11.23
CA ALA A 88 -12.88 -11.43 12.51
C ALA A 88 -11.88 -11.18 13.65
N ARG A 89 -10.58 -11.43 13.41
CA ARG A 89 -9.51 -11.16 14.39
C ARG A 89 -9.44 -9.68 14.77
N LEU A 90 -9.64 -8.79 13.80
CA LEU A 90 -9.60 -7.34 14.01
C LEU A 90 -10.94 -6.75 14.50
N GLY A 91 -12.02 -7.54 14.55
CA GLY A 91 -13.36 -7.05 14.88
C GLY A 91 -13.93 -6.08 13.84
N THR A 92 -13.64 -6.33 12.56
CA THR A 92 -13.99 -5.48 11.41
C THR A 92 -14.78 -6.28 10.36
N THR A 93 -15.25 -5.62 9.29
CA THR A 93 -15.93 -6.26 8.17
C THR A 93 -15.12 -6.08 6.89
N PRO A 94 -14.95 -7.12 6.05
CA PRO A 94 -14.30 -6.96 4.75
C PRO A 94 -15.03 -5.96 3.87
N ILE A 95 -14.28 -5.06 3.24
CA ILE A 95 -14.79 -4.00 2.36
C ILE A 95 -14.45 -4.40 0.93
N PRO A 96 -15.42 -4.56 0.02
CA PRO A 96 -15.14 -4.79 -1.39
C PRO A 96 -14.57 -3.54 -2.04
N MET A 97 -13.60 -3.73 -2.92
CA MET A 97 -12.95 -2.67 -3.67
C MET A 97 -12.75 -3.13 -5.11
N SER A 98 -12.76 -2.18 -6.03
CA SER A 98 -12.46 -2.42 -7.44
C SER A 98 -11.70 -1.25 -8.04
N ARG A 99 -11.01 -1.53 -9.15
CA ARG A 99 -10.32 -0.55 -9.97
C ARG A 99 -10.65 -0.76 -11.43
N GLN A 100 -10.83 0.33 -12.16
CA GLN A 100 -10.93 0.37 -13.62
C GLN A 100 -9.68 0.99 -14.23
N GLY A 101 -9.51 0.84 -15.55
CA GLY A 101 -8.40 1.43 -16.30
C GLY A 101 -7.57 0.39 -17.03
N GLU A 102 -6.27 0.61 -17.11
CA GLU A 102 -5.33 -0.25 -17.84
C GLU A 102 -5.12 -1.60 -17.12
N LEU A 103 -5.27 -1.61 -15.79
CA LEU A 103 -5.16 -2.81 -14.98
C LEU A 103 -6.39 -3.00 -14.07
N PRO A 104 -7.54 -3.44 -14.62
CA PRO A 104 -8.74 -3.64 -13.83
C PRO A 104 -8.59 -4.81 -12.84
N GLY A 105 -9.30 -4.75 -11.73
CA GLY A 105 -9.28 -5.83 -10.72
C GLY A 105 -10.18 -5.56 -9.54
N ASP A 106 -10.48 -6.62 -8.79
CA ASP A 106 -11.37 -6.61 -7.63
C ASP A 106 -10.70 -7.30 -6.44
N TRP A 107 -10.94 -6.78 -5.23
CA TRP A 107 -10.37 -7.32 -4.00
C TRP A 107 -11.23 -6.97 -2.78
N TYR A 108 -10.86 -7.54 -1.64
CA TYR A 108 -11.38 -7.15 -0.33
C TYR A 108 -10.29 -6.55 0.53
N LEU A 109 -10.65 -5.55 1.33
CA LEU A 109 -9.79 -4.95 2.35
C LEU A 109 -10.35 -5.17 3.76
N THR A 110 -9.46 -5.20 4.74
CA THR A 110 -9.87 -5.01 6.14
C THR A 110 -8.80 -4.27 6.96
N GLY A 111 -9.22 -3.60 8.03
CA GLY A 111 -8.33 -2.81 8.90
C GLY A 111 -7.91 -1.43 8.37
N ILE A 112 -8.43 -1.00 7.20
CA ILE A 112 -7.98 0.22 6.50
C ILE A 112 -8.14 1.51 7.32
N GLU A 113 -9.21 1.66 8.10
CA GLU A 113 -9.43 2.86 8.93
C GLU A 113 -8.31 3.06 9.96
N ARG A 114 -7.90 1.99 10.65
CA ARG A 114 -6.83 2.06 11.65
C ARG A 114 -5.46 2.21 10.99
N ALA A 115 -5.25 1.53 9.87
CA ALA A 115 -4.02 1.66 9.08
C ALA A 115 -3.79 3.10 8.63
N MET A 116 -4.82 3.78 8.12
CA MET A 116 -4.71 5.16 7.63
C MET A 116 -4.59 6.21 8.75
N ALA A 117 -4.84 5.83 10.00
CA ALA A 117 -4.63 6.68 11.17
C ALA A 117 -3.21 6.58 11.76
N GLY A 118 -2.36 5.68 11.26
CA GLY A 118 -1.03 5.43 11.80
C GLY A 118 -0.10 4.72 10.81
N VAL A 119 0.70 3.79 11.32
CA VAL A 119 1.69 3.02 10.53
C VAL A 119 1.31 1.55 10.37
N LEU A 120 0.21 1.12 10.99
CA LEU A 120 -0.25 -0.27 10.91
C LEU A 120 -0.56 -0.65 9.46
N PRO A 121 -0.25 -1.89 9.02
CA PRO A 121 -0.71 -2.38 7.74
C PRO A 121 -2.23 -2.60 7.75
N PHE A 122 -2.84 -2.60 6.58
CA PHE A 122 -4.15 -3.22 6.38
C PHE A 122 -3.97 -4.53 5.60
N PHE A 123 -5.03 -5.32 5.50
CA PHE A 123 -4.99 -6.62 4.85
C PHE A 123 -5.79 -6.58 3.55
N ILE A 124 -5.29 -7.28 2.54
CA ILE A 124 -5.89 -7.35 1.21
C ILE A 124 -6.05 -8.81 0.77
N GLN A 125 -7.17 -9.14 0.13
CA GLN A 125 -7.34 -10.40 -0.57
C GLN A 125 -7.84 -10.12 -1.99
N TRP A 126 -7.00 -10.41 -2.97
CA TRP A 126 -7.34 -10.28 -4.38
C TRP A 126 -8.39 -11.32 -4.80
N GLN A 127 -9.34 -10.90 -5.65
CA GLN A 127 -10.28 -11.80 -6.34
C GLN A 127 -9.90 -11.94 -7.81
N SER A 128 -9.47 -10.83 -8.43
CA SER A 128 -9.07 -10.74 -9.83
C SER A 128 -8.08 -9.58 -10.02
N GLY A 129 -7.32 -9.58 -11.11
CA GLY A 129 -6.49 -8.43 -11.47
C GLY A 129 -5.37 -8.10 -10.47
N ARG A 130 -4.97 -9.07 -9.63
CA ARG A 130 -3.77 -8.96 -8.80
C ARG A 130 -2.60 -8.59 -9.72
N PRO A 131 -1.87 -7.50 -9.46
CA PRO A 131 -0.70 -7.14 -10.25
C PRO A 131 0.30 -8.30 -10.24
N GLY A 132 0.48 -8.95 -11.39
CA GLY A 132 1.52 -9.96 -11.60
C GLY A 132 2.76 -9.27 -12.15
N SER A 133 3.97 -9.71 -11.79
CA SER A 133 5.15 -9.18 -12.47
C SER A 133 6.45 -9.97 -12.29
N THR A 134 7.25 -9.93 -13.34
CA THR A 134 8.72 -9.96 -13.26
C THR A 134 9.21 -8.57 -12.90
N SER A 135 10.26 -8.44 -12.10
CA SER A 135 10.88 -7.14 -11.82
C SER A 135 12.37 -7.17 -12.02
N ARG A 136 12.93 -6.01 -12.38
CA ARG A 136 14.38 -5.76 -12.41
C ARG A 136 14.94 -5.47 -11.02
N ASN A 137 14.13 -4.88 -10.13
CA ASN A 137 14.46 -4.65 -8.72
C ASN A 137 13.26 -5.01 -7.82
N ARG A 138 13.50 -5.55 -6.62
CA ARG A 138 12.43 -6.15 -5.79
C ARG A 138 12.44 -5.55 -4.40
N LEU A 139 11.30 -5.66 -3.72
CA LEU A 139 11.20 -5.34 -2.30
C LEU A 139 12.01 -6.36 -1.50
N SER A 140 12.98 -5.89 -0.73
CA SER A 140 13.80 -6.73 0.15
C SER A 140 13.28 -6.71 1.58
N LEU A 141 12.88 -5.53 2.06
CA LEU A 141 12.48 -5.33 3.45
C LEU A 141 11.50 -4.17 3.62
N VAL A 142 10.51 -4.37 4.47
CA VAL A 142 9.74 -3.31 5.11
C VAL A 142 10.12 -3.27 6.59
N GLU A 143 10.52 -2.11 7.08
CA GLU A 143 10.71 -1.85 8.50
C GLU A 143 9.52 -1.08 9.03
N LEU A 144 8.85 -1.65 10.03
CA LEU A 144 7.75 -1.02 10.74
C LEU A 144 8.16 -0.80 12.20
N ILE A 145 8.20 0.47 12.61
CA ILE A 145 8.54 0.88 13.98
C ILE A 145 7.29 1.43 14.63
N GLY A 146 7.06 1.09 15.89
CA GLY A 146 5.91 1.52 16.69
C GLY A 146 5.90 0.78 18.03
N ASP A 147 4.77 0.79 18.73
CA ASP A 147 4.62 -0.05 19.93
C ASP A 147 4.67 -1.53 19.53
N LEU A 148 5.74 -2.23 19.91
CA LEU A 148 5.97 -3.60 19.43
C LEU A 148 4.87 -4.58 19.84
N THR A 149 4.18 -4.32 20.96
CA THR A 149 3.06 -5.16 21.43
C THR A 149 1.84 -4.96 20.54
N GLU A 150 1.51 -3.71 20.22
CA GLU A 150 0.45 -3.38 19.27
C GLU A 150 0.75 -3.94 17.88
N LEU A 151 1.96 -3.73 17.37
CA LEU A 151 2.38 -4.22 16.06
C LEU A 151 2.25 -5.74 15.96
N THR A 152 2.81 -6.47 16.93
CA THR A 152 2.78 -7.94 16.93
C THR A 152 1.35 -8.47 17.04
N SER A 153 0.54 -7.87 17.92
CA SER A 153 -0.88 -8.22 18.07
C SER A 153 -1.69 -7.93 16.80
N TRP A 154 -1.42 -6.80 16.15
CA TRP A 154 -2.11 -6.37 14.94
C TRP A 154 -1.74 -7.21 13.72
N ILE A 155 -0.47 -7.58 13.54
CA ILE A 155 -0.03 -8.37 12.38
C ILE A 155 -0.44 -9.84 12.54
N GLY A 156 -0.43 -10.37 13.77
CA GLY A 156 -0.94 -11.71 14.08
C GLY A 156 0.00 -12.87 13.72
N GLY A 157 1.19 -12.60 13.20
CA GLY A 157 2.19 -13.62 12.88
C GLY A 157 3.43 -13.06 12.16
N PRO A 158 4.46 -13.89 11.92
CA PRO A 158 5.59 -13.50 11.09
C PRO A 158 5.14 -13.29 9.63
N VAL A 159 5.72 -12.28 8.98
CA VAL A 159 5.52 -11.98 7.56
C VAL A 159 6.89 -11.85 6.92
N ASP A 160 7.11 -12.59 5.82
CA ASP A 160 8.39 -12.56 5.11
C ASP A 160 8.69 -11.16 4.59
N GLY A 161 9.92 -10.69 4.82
CA GLY A 161 10.34 -9.34 4.42
C GLY A 161 9.77 -8.21 5.28
N LEU A 162 9.19 -8.49 6.45
CA LEU A 162 8.75 -7.48 7.42
C LEU A 162 9.57 -7.57 8.72
N ALA A 163 10.25 -6.49 9.08
CA ALA A 163 10.90 -6.33 10.37
C ALA A 163 10.13 -5.36 11.27
N LEU A 164 9.97 -5.73 12.54
CA LEU A 164 9.32 -4.89 13.55
C LEU A 164 10.36 -4.31 14.50
N GLY A 165 10.22 -3.03 14.82
CA GLY A 165 11.03 -2.32 15.81
C GLY A 165 10.16 -1.62 16.84
N ASP A 166 10.68 -1.46 18.04
CA ASP A 166 10.03 -0.67 19.10
C ASP A 166 10.52 0.78 19.06
N GLY A 167 9.60 1.75 19.17
CA GLY A 167 9.94 3.17 19.22
C GLY A 167 8.95 4.09 18.52
N GLU A 168 9.42 5.27 18.11
CA GLU A 168 8.60 6.26 17.42
C GLU A 168 8.03 5.70 16.10
N PRO A 169 6.71 5.87 15.85
CA PRO A 169 6.07 5.33 14.66
C PRO A 169 6.78 5.69 13.37
N GLY A 170 7.14 4.68 12.58
CA GLY A 170 7.87 4.87 11.34
C GLY A 170 7.71 3.70 10.39
N LEU A 171 7.74 4.01 9.10
CA LEU A 171 7.67 3.03 8.03
C LEU A 171 8.79 3.30 7.02
N ARG A 172 9.53 2.26 6.66
CA ARG A 172 10.58 2.32 5.62
C ARG A 172 10.48 1.09 4.72
N ALA A 173 10.81 1.26 3.46
CA ALA A 173 10.89 0.17 2.49
C ALA A 173 12.23 0.21 1.78
N TYR A 174 12.81 -0.97 1.59
CA TYR A 174 14.12 -1.15 0.97
C TYR A 174 14.00 -2.12 -0.21
N LEU A 175 14.81 -1.86 -1.22
CA LEU A 175 14.94 -2.68 -2.41
C LEU A 175 16.17 -3.61 -2.31
N ASP A 176 16.28 -4.58 -3.22
CA ASP A 176 17.37 -5.57 -3.25
C ASP A 176 18.75 -4.92 -3.49
N ASP A 177 18.79 -3.80 -4.20
CA ASP A 177 20.01 -2.99 -4.41
C ASP A 177 20.40 -2.13 -3.20
N GLY A 178 19.64 -2.20 -2.10
CA GLY A 178 19.83 -1.40 -0.89
C GLY A 178 19.24 0.01 -0.96
N SER A 179 18.61 0.37 -2.08
CA SER A 179 17.92 1.65 -2.21
C SER A 179 16.75 1.73 -1.24
N ARG A 180 16.53 2.91 -0.66
CA ARG A 180 15.38 3.21 0.19
C ARG A 180 14.33 3.99 -0.60
N ILE A 181 13.08 3.53 -0.51
CA ILE A 181 11.88 4.24 -1.00
C ILE A 181 11.41 5.26 0.05
#